data_AF-A0A2K8NU48-F1
#
_entry.id   AF-A0A2K8NU48-F1
#
_cell.length_a   1.000
_cell.length_b   1.000
_cell.length_c   1.000
_cell.angle_alpha   90.00
_cell.angle_beta   90.00
_cell.angle_gamma   90.00
#
_symmetry.space_group_name_H-M   'P 1'
#
loop_
_entity.id
_entity.type
_entity.pdbx_description
1 polymer ?
#
loop_
_entity_poly.entity_id
_entity_poly.type
_entity_poly.pdbx_seq_one_letter_code
_entity_poly.pdbx_strand_id
1 'polypeptide(L)'
;MSDNQKVTNEQIQNYLKDNVSDLSLEEKYLFFQKLEIPINYAIAKVLRKFHTIPLEKEDFTSIAWLAFDEVLRKYQPTLTHKSFITYVIDNVYWKAMDYACKFVNNKHKILNLNNVNLSWQENQNLNVADSQEWMTQIFLEDYFRQAKIPTQNKDIFMDYLYNVPLVDIREKYQISRHKLKQTLEKTIADLERIIT
;
A
#
# COMPACT_ATOMS: atom_id res chain seq x y z
N MET A 1 24.73 2.03 -10.65
CA MET A 1 23.82 3.20 -10.59
C MET A 1 22.52 2.74 -11.23
N SER A 2 21.58 2.24 -10.43
CA SER A 2 20.27 1.82 -10.95
C SER A 2 19.29 2.93 -10.66
N ASP A 3 18.77 3.52 -11.72
CA ASP A 3 17.66 4.46 -11.69
C ASP A 3 16.46 3.77 -11.04
N ASN A 4 16.20 4.10 -9.76
CA ASN A 4 14.92 3.86 -9.11
C ASN A 4 13.90 4.80 -9.77
N GLN A 5 13.43 4.42 -10.97
CA GLN A 5 12.30 5.07 -11.61
C GLN A 5 11.09 4.87 -10.70
N LYS A 6 10.74 5.92 -9.95
CA LYS A 6 9.44 6.05 -9.28
C LYS A 6 8.37 5.79 -10.33
N VAL A 7 7.79 4.60 -10.30
CA VAL A 7 6.66 4.24 -11.16
C VAL A 7 5.49 5.12 -10.69
N THR A 8 5.11 6.09 -11.52
CA THR A 8 3.97 6.98 -11.24
C THR A 8 2.66 6.24 -11.40
N ASN A 9 1.65 6.62 -10.62
CA ASN A 9 0.28 6.07 -10.73
C ASN A 9 -0.24 6.12 -12.18
N GLU A 10 0.16 7.11 -12.98
CA GLU A 10 -0.19 7.23 -14.39
C GLU A 10 0.34 6.09 -15.27
N GLN A 11 1.56 5.61 -15.01
CA GLN A 11 2.14 4.47 -15.76
C GLN A 11 1.38 3.19 -15.44
N ILE A 12 1.05 2.96 -14.16
CA ILE A 12 0.24 1.83 -13.71
C ILE A 12 -1.16 1.91 -14.31
N GLN A 13 -1.79 3.10 -14.32
CA GLN A 13 -3.10 3.30 -14.95
C GLN A 13 -3.07 3.04 -16.47
N ASN A 14 -1.96 3.30 -17.16
CA ASN A 14 -1.83 2.94 -18.57
C ASN A 14 -1.74 1.42 -18.79
N TYR A 15 -1.00 0.70 -17.94
CA TYR A 15 -0.99 -0.79 -17.97
C TYR A 15 -2.35 -1.41 -17.65
N LEU A 16 -3.19 -0.72 -16.87
CA LEU A 16 -4.53 -1.17 -16.50
C LEU A 16 -5.61 -0.89 -17.56
N LYS A 17 -5.32 -0.06 -18.58
CA LYS A 17 -6.25 0.24 -19.69
C LYS A 17 -6.25 -0.86 -20.74
N ASP A 18 -5.11 -1.49 -20.95
CA ASP A 18 -5.01 -2.72 -21.72
C ASP A 18 -5.48 -3.88 -20.83
N ASN A 19 -6.18 -4.87 -21.40
CA ASN A 19 -6.67 -6.02 -20.64
C ASN A 19 -5.50 -6.71 -19.92
N VAL A 20 -5.35 -6.42 -18.63
CA VAL A 20 -4.28 -6.92 -17.75
C VAL A 20 -4.26 -8.46 -17.71
N SER A 21 -5.40 -9.07 -18.03
CA SER A 21 -5.61 -10.51 -18.17
C SER A 21 -4.82 -11.14 -19.31
N ASP A 22 -4.51 -10.39 -20.36
CA ASP A 22 -3.92 -10.87 -21.63
C ASP A 22 -2.40 -10.65 -21.71
N LEU A 23 -1.77 -10.15 -20.63
CA LEU A 23 -0.32 -9.97 -20.57
C LEU A 23 0.42 -11.32 -20.67
N SER A 24 1.48 -11.36 -21.47
CA SER A 24 2.41 -12.49 -21.54
C SER A 24 3.12 -12.71 -20.20
N LEU A 25 3.72 -13.89 -20.01
CA LEU A 25 4.44 -14.20 -18.76
C LEU A 25 5.57 -13.19 -18.48
N GLU A 26 6.27 -12.76 -19.52
CA GLU A 26 7.35 -11.78 -19.45
C GLU A 26 6.83 -10.40 -19.05
N GLU A 27 5.71 -9.96 -19.62
CA GLU A 27 5.07 -8.69 -19.27
C GLU A 27 4.53 -8.69 -17.84
N LYS A 28 3.93 -9.80 -17.41
CA LYS A 28 3.51 -9.99 -16.01
C LYS A 28 4.68 -9.89 -15.05
N TYR A 29 5.81 -10.51 -15.40
CA TYR A 29 7.00 -10.49 -14.57
C TYR A 29 7.58 -9.06 -14.46
N LEU A 30 7.68 -8.34 -15.58
CA LEU A 30 8.09 -6.93 -15.56
C LEU A 30 7.14 -6.07 -14.74
N PHE A 31 5.83 -6.32 -14.81
CA PHE A 31 4.87 -5.58 -14.02
C PHE A 31 4.99 -5.89 -12.52
N PHE A 32 5.23 -7.15 -12.16
CA PHE A 32 5.51 -7.55 -10.79
C PHE A 32 6.76 -6.86 -10.24
N GLN A 33 7.84 -6.80 -11.03
CA GLN A 33 9.07 -6.08 -10.65
C GLN A 33 8.81 -4.58 -10.41
N LYS A 34 7.98 -3.95 -11.25
CA LYS A 34 7.58 -2.54 -11.04
C LYS A 34 6.78 -2.32 -9.75
N LEU A 35 6.17 -3.37 -9.21
CA LEU A 35 5.42 -3.37 -7.95
C LEU A 35 6.24 -3.93 -6.79
N GLU A 36 7.56 -4.01 -6.91
CA GLU A 36 8.43 -4.53 -5.86
C GLU A 36 8.22 -3.80 -4.52
N ILE A 37 8.13 -2.47 -4.54
CA ILE A 37 7.92 -1.66 -3.32
C ILE A 37 6.61 -2.03 -2.59
N PRO A 38 5.42 -1.98 -3.22
CA PRO A 38 4.17 -2.35 -2.55
C PRO A 38 4.13 -3.83 -2.14
N ILE A 39 4.71 -4.73 -2.94
CA ILE A 39 4.79 -6.16 -2.61
C ILE A 39 5.67 -6.38 -1.37
N ASN A 40 6.87 -5.80 -1.34
CA ASN A 40 7.78 -5.89 -0.22
C ASN A 40 7.19 -5.29 1.06
N TYR A 41 6.43 -4.19 0.94
CA TYR A 41 5.68 -3.63 2.05
C TYR A 41 4.68 -4.62 2.65
N ALA A 42 3.89 -5.30 1.81
CA ALA A 42 2.93 -6.29 2.26
C ALA A 42 3.62 -7.48 2.97
N ILE A 43 4.72 -7.99 2.40
CA ILE A 43 5.52 -9.08 2.98
C ILE A 43 6.10 -8.65 4.34
N ALA A 44 6.70 -7.47 4.42
CA ALA A 44 7.29 -6.95 5.65
C ALA A 44 6.24 -6.82 6.77
N LYS A 45 5.01 -6.42 6.43
CA LYS A 45 3.89 -6.35 7.37
C LYS A 45 3.54 -7.72 7.96
N VAL A 46 3.65 -8.80 7.17
CA VAL A 46 3.43 -10.18 7.64
C VAL A 46 4.61 -10.65 8.50
N LEU A 47 5.84 -10.46 8.03
CA LEU A 47 7.06 -10.87 8.78
C LEU A 47 7.14 -10.20 10.15
N ARG A 48 6.74 -8.93 10.27
CA ARG A 48 6.64 -8.24 11.57
C ARG A 48 5.66 -8.91 12.54
N LYS A 49 4.57 -9.50 12.03
CA LYS A 49 3.58 -10.22 12.85
C LYS A 49 4.05 -11.64 13.22
N PHE A 50 4.86 -12.26 12.37
CA PHE A 50 5.35 -13.62 12.56
C PHE A 50 6.88 -13.67 12.73
N HIS A 51 7.42 -12.82 13.58
CA HIS A 51 8.87 -12.76 13.82
C HIS A 51 9.50 -14.03 14.42
N THR A 52 8.70 -15.04 14.76
CA THR A 52 9.15 -16.30 15.39
C THR A 52 9.05 -17.51 14.46
N ILE A 53 8.60 -17.36 13.21
CA ILE A 53 8.56 -18.50 12.27
C ILE A 53 9.87 -18.53 11.46
N PRO A 54 10.42 -19.72 11.15
CA PRO A 54 11.67 -19.85 10.40
C PRO A 54 11.39 -19.72 8.90
N LEU A 55 10.82 -18.59 8.48
CA LEU A 55 10.59 -18.29 7.07
C LEU A 55 11.40 -17.05 6.69
N GLU A 56 12.02 -17.13 5.53
CA GLU A 56 12.81 -16.04 4.95
C GLU A 56 11.93 -15.21 4.01
N LYS A 57 12.39 -14.01 3.64
CA LYS A 57 11.64 -13.12 2.75
C LYS A 57 11.42 -13.77 1.38
N GLU A 58 12.40 -14.52 0.93
CA GLU A 58 12.45 -15.26 -0.33
C GLU A 58 11.28 -16.26 -0.44
N ASP A 59 10.90 -16.89 0.67
CA ASP A 59 9.73 -17.78 0.73
C ASP A 59 8.43 -17.04 0.39
N PHE A 60 8.33 -15.78 0.83
CA PHE A 60 7.16 -14.93 0.58
C PHE A 60 7.14 -14.32 -0.82
N THR A 61 8.29 -14.17 -1.50
CA THR A 61 8.35 -13.67 -2.88
C THR A 61 7.58 -14.58 -3.84
N SER A 62 7.73 -15.91 -3.68
CA SER A 62 6.98 -16.89 -4.47
C SER A 62 5.48 -16.82 -4.20
N ILE A 63 5.09 -16.62 -2.94
CA ILE A 63 3.69 -16.45 -2.55
C ILE A 63 3.11 -15.13 -3.09
N ALA A 64 3.91 -14.06 -3.08
CA ALA A 64 3.53 -12.78 -3.63
C ALA A 64 3.32 -12.85 -5.15
N TRP A 65 4.14 -13.60 -5.89
CA TRP A 65 3.93 -13.86 -7.31
C TRP A 65 2.59 -14.56 -7.57
N LEU A 66 2.27 -15.60 -6.78
CA LEU A 66 0.99 -16.29 -6.89
C LEU A 66 -0.21 -15.41 -6.51
N ALA A 67 -0.05 -14.48 -5.58
CA ALA A 67 -1.08 -13.49 -5.25
C ALA A 67 -1.27 -12.50 -6.40
N PHE A 68 -0.17 -12.05 -6.98
CA PHE A 68 -0.17 -11.08 -8.08
C PHE A 68 -0.85 -11.64 -9.33
N ASP A 69 -0.51 -12.85 -9.79
CA ASP A 69 -1.18 -13.45 -10.96
C ASP A 69 -2.69 -13.64 -10.75
N GLU A 70 -3.11 -13.91 -9.52
CA GLU A 70 -4.53 -13.98 -9.16
C GLU A 70 -5.19 -12.59 -9.20
N VAL A 71 -4.49 -11.55 -8.72
CA VAL A 71 -4.93 -10.16 -8.79
C VAL A 71 -5.15 -9.71 -10.23
N LEU A 72 -4.22 -10.01 -11.15
CA LEU A 72 -4.36 -9.65 -12.56
C LEU A 72 -5.64 -10.23 -13.21
N ARG A 73 -6.08 -11.41 -12.75
CA ARG A 73 -7.29 -12.08 -13.23
C ARG A 73 -8.58 -11.56 -12.58
N LYS A 74 -8.51 -11.13 -11.32
CA LYS A 74 -9.69 -10.78 -10.51
C LYS A 74 -9.95 -9.29 -10.39
N TYR A 75 -8.96 -8.45 -10.64
CA TYR A 75 -9.10 -7.01 -10.48
C TYR A 75 -10.06 -6.44 -11.52
N GLN A 76 -11.12 -5.78 -11.04
CA GLN A 76 -12.14 -5.18 -11.87
C GLN A 76 -12.34 -3.73 -11.41
N PRO A 77 -11.72 -2.74 -12.09
CA PRO A 77 -11.74 -1.33 -11.68
C PRO A 77 -13.14 -0.76 -11.43
N THR A 78 -14.14 -1.27 -12.13
CA THR A 78 -15.54 -0.86 -12.03
C THR A 78 -16.25 -1.37 -10.77
N LEU A 79 -15.77 -2.48 -10.20
CA LEU A 79 -16.35 -3.15 -9.03
C LEU A 79 -15.52 -2.90 -7.76
N THR A 80 -14.21 -2.72 -7.90
CA THR A 80 -13.32 -2.43 -6.76
C THR A 80 -13.18 -0.93 -6.56
N HIS A 81 -13.64 -0.43 -5.40
CA HIS A 81 -13.48 0.98 -4.98
C HIS A 81 -12.05 1.35 -4.54
N LYS A 82 -11.06 0.46 -4.73
CA LYS A 82 -9.66 0.64 -4.33
C LYS A 82 -8.77 0.71 -5.56
N SER A 83 -7.65 1.43 -5.49
CA SER A 83 -6.62 1.36 -6.54
C SER A 83 -6.07 -0.04 -6.68
N PHE A 84 -5.56 -0.34 -7.88
CA PHE A 84 -4.89 -1.59 -8.16
C PHE A 84 -3.75 -1.89 -7.20
N ILE A 85 -2.96 -0.88 -6.84
CA ILE A 85 -1.82 -1.05 -5.92
C ILE A 85 -2.32 -1.48 -4.55
N THR A 86 -3.32 -0.78 -4.00
CA THR A 86 -3.93 -1.17 -2.71
C THR A 86 -4.51 -2.57 -2.79
N TYR A 87 -5.14 -2.92 -3.92
CA TYR A 87 -5.66 -4.26 -4.16
C TYR A 87 -4.56 -5.33 -4.20
N VAL A 88 -3.42 -5.06 -4.85
CA VAL A 88 -2.23 -5.92 -4.85
C VAL A 88 -1.71 -6.11 -3.42
N ILE A 89 -1.53 -5.01 -2.68
CA ILE A 89 -1.04 -5.04 -1.30
C ILE A 89 -1.93 -5.91 -0.42
N ASP A 90 -3.24 -5.72 -0.48
CA ASP A 90 -4.19 -6.49 0.32
C ASP A 90 -4.11 -7.99 -0.02
N ASN A 91 -4.10 -8.34 -1.31
CA ASN A 91 -4.06 -9.74 -1.74
C ASN A 91 -2.74 -10.41 -1.39
N VAL A 92 -1.60 -9.74 -1.61
CA VAL A 92 -0.28 -10.24 -1.22
C VAL A 92 -0.20 -10.41 0.29
N TYR A 93 -0.67 -9.42 1.06
CA TYR A 93 -0.70 -9.47 2.52
C TYR A 93 -1.50 -10.69 3.02
N TRP A 94 -2.73 -10.89 2.53
CA TRP A 94 -3.56 -12.01 2.99
C TRP A 94 -2.98 -13.36 2.60
N LYS A 95 -2.49 -13.52 1.38
CA LYS A 95 -1.92 -14.80 0.92
C LYS A 95 -0.61 -15.14 1.65
N ALA A 96 0.22 -14.13 1.91
CA ALA A 96 1.42 -14.27 2.74
C ALA A 96 1.05 -14.57 4.21
N MET A 97 0.01 -13.94 4.76
CA MET A 97 -0.50 -14.21 6.10
C MET A 97 -0.98 -15.66 6.22
N ASP A 98 -1.77 -16.14 5.26
CA ASP A 98 -2.25 -17.53 5.22
C ASP A 98 -1.11 -18.53 5.11
N TYR A 99 -0.09 -18.21 4.32
CA TYR A 99 1.13 -19.00 4.22
C TYR A 99 1.85 -19.06 5.58
N ALA A 100 2.14 -17.91 6.19
CA ALA A 100 2.80 -17.82 7.49
C ALA A 100 2.04 -18.57 8.60
N CYS A 101 0.70 -18.43 8.64
CA CYS A 101 -0.17 -19.11 9.60
C CYS A 101 0.00 -20.64 9.59
N LYS A 102 0.27 -21.26 8.42
CA LYS A 102 0.49 -22.72 8.32
C LYS A 102 1.72 -23.20 9.09
N PHE A 103 2.71 -22.32 9.29
CA PHE A 103 3.95 -22.63 9.99
C PHE A 103 3.91 -22.25 11.48
N VAL A 104 2.82 -21.64 11.93
CA VAL A 104 2.60 -21.36 13.36
C VAL A 104 2.18 -22.65 14.05
N ASN A 105 3.16 -23.46 14.47
CA ASN A 105 2.94 -24.52 15.45
C ASN A 105 3.62 -24.17 16.78
N ASN A 106 3.13 -24.75 17.88
CA ASN A 106 3.66 -24.46 19.23
C ASN A 106 5.15 -24.84 19.40
N LYS A 107 5.71 -25.68 18.53
CA LYS A 107 7.14 -26.04 18.56
C LYS A 107 8.05 -24.96 17.96
N HIS A 108 7.63 -24.28 16.88
CA HIS A 108 8.44 -23.23 16.24
C HIS A 108 8.51 -21.93 17.06
N LYS A 109 7.47 -21.62 17.85
CA LYS A 109 7.50 -20.50 18.80
C LYS A 109 8.64 -20.62 19.83
N ILE A 110 8.97 -21.84 20.24
CA ILE A 110 9.96 -22.11 21.30
C ILE A 110 11.39 -22.15 20.72
N LEU A 111 11.58 -22.74 19.53
CA LEU A 111 12.91 -22.89 18.92
C LEU A 111 13.52 -21.57 18.43
N ASN A 112 12.71 -20.60 18.03
CA ASN A 112 13.22 -19.41 17.34
C ASN A 112 13.49 -18.20 18.24
N LEU A 113 13.09 -18.20 19.51
CA LEU A 113 13.33 -17.07 20.45
C LEU A 113 14.83 -16.68 20.55
N ASN A 114 15.75 -17.62 20.32
CA ASN A 114 17.20 -17.36 20.35
C ASN A 114 17.79 -16.89 19.00
N ASN A 115 17.12 -17.15 17.86
CA ASN A 115 17.58 -16.74 16.51
C ASN A 115 16.86 -15.49 15.96
N VAL A 116 15.84 -14.97 16.67
CA VAL A 116 15.08 -13.79 16.22
C VAL A 116 15.99 -12.58 16.03
N ASN A 117 17.01 -12.37 16.87
CA ASN A 117 17.79 -11.12 16.86
C ASN A 117 18.59 -10.88 15.57
N LEU A 118 19.09 -11.93 14.89
CA LEU A 118 19.88 -11.80 13.66
C LEU A 118 18.99 -11.64 12.42
N SER A 119 17.97 -12.50 12.27
CA SER A 119 17.03 -12.44 11.13
C SER A 119 16.13 -11.19 11.15
N TRP A 120 15.86 -10.61 12.33
CA TRP A 120 15.12 -9.35 12.41
C TRP A 120 15.90 -8.17 11.84
N GLN A 121 17.21 -8.12 12.05
CA GLN A 121 18.05 -7.01 11.58
C GLN A 121 18.15 -6.99 10.04
N GLU A 122 18.23 -8.16 9.41
CA GLU A 122 18.23 -8.27 7.93
C GLU A 122 16.89 -7.82 7.33
N ASN A 123 15.76 -8.12 7.99
CA ASN A 123 14.43 -7.69 7.55
C ASN A 123 14.12 -6.21 7.84
N GLN A 124 14.83 -5.57 8.79
CA GLN A 124 14.68 -4.13 9.06
C GLN A 124 15.38 -3.23 8.03
N ASN A 125 16.35 -3.75 7.28
CA ASN A 125 17.05 -3.01 6.21
C ASN A 125 16.17 -2.75 4.96
N LEU A 126 14.89 -3.12 5.00
CA LEU A 126 13.93 -2.61 4.04
C LEU A 126 13.85 -1.09 4.23
N ASN A 127 14.00 -0.34 3.14
CA ASN A 127 13.98 1.13 3.17
C ASN A 127 12.54 1.63 3.45
N VAL A 128 12.05 1.43 4.68
CA VAL A 128 10.65 1.62 5.07
C VAL A 128 10.26 3.10 4.99
N ALA A 129 11.20 4.01 5.22
CA ALA A 129 10.96 5.46 5.19
C ALA A 129 10.43 5.94 3.83
N ASP A 130 11.09 5.56 2.73
CA ASP A 130 10.65 5.90 1.37
C ASP A 130 9.33 5.21 0.99
N SER A 131 9.10 4.00 1.51
CA SER A 131 7.86 3.26 1.29
C SER A 131 6.65 3.89 2.00
N GLN A 132 6.85 4.52 3.16
CA GLN A 132 5.76 5.11 3.95
C GLN A 132 5.20 6.38 3.31
N GLU A 133 6.05 7.24 2.75
CA GLU A 133 5.61 8.47 2.11
C GLU A 133 4.78 8.19 0.85
N TRP A 134 5.27 7.29 -0.01
CA TRP A 134 4.57 6.86 -1.22
C TRP A 134 3.25 6.14 -0.92
N MET A 135 3.24 5.29 0.11
CA MET A 135 2.02 4.62 0.58
C MET A 135 0.99 5.61 1.12
N THR A 136 1.42 6.63 1.85
CA THR A 136 0.54 7.68 2.35
C THR A 136 -0.14 8.41 1.19
N GLN A 137 0.60 8.71 0.12
CA GLN A 137 0.03 9.32 -1.09
C GLN A 137 -1.03 8.43 -1.75
N ILE A 138 -0.76 7.12 -1.91
CA ILE A 138 -1.72 6.19 -2.50
C ILE A 138 -3.00 6.07 -1.67
N PHE A 139 -2.86 5.94 -0.34
CA PHE A 139 -4.01 5.87 0.55
C PHE A 139 -4.86 7.15 0.50
N LEU A 140 -4.22 8.31 0.47
CA LEU A 140 -4.92 9.58 0.31
C LEU A 140 -5.64 9.66 -1.04
N GLU A 141 -5.00 9.22 -2.12
CA GLU A 141 -5.64 9.18 -3.45
C GLU A 141 -6.86 8.26 -3.49
N ASP A 142 -6.77 7.07 -2.89
CA ASP A 142 -7.91 6.14 -2.79
C ASP A 142 -9.05 6.70 -1.94
N TYR A 143 -8.72 7.35 -0.81
CA TYR A 143 -9.71 8.02 0.02
C TYR A 143 -10.46 9.10 -0.76
N PHE A 144 -9.73 10.01 -1.43
CA PHE A 144 -10.35 11.12 -2.16
C PHE A 144 -11.00 10.71 -3.50
N ARG A 145 -10.73 9.50 -4.03
CA ARG A 145 -11.42 8.95 -5.20
C ARG A 145 -12.86 8.49 -4.93
N GLN A 146 -13.27 8.39 -3.67
CA GLN A 146 -14.63 7.94 -3.34
C GLN A 146 -15.66 8.96 -3.85
N ALA A 147 -16.68 8.49 -4.59
CA ALA A 147 -17.69 9.32 -5.24
C ALA A 147 -18.49 10.28 -4.31
N LYS A 148 -18.38 10.10 -2.98
CA LYS A 148 -19.06 10.92 -1.96
C LYS A 148 -18.21 12.08 -1.45
N ILE A 149 -16.92 12.14 -1.81
CA ILE A 149 -16.00 13.18 -1.32
C ILE A 149 -15.79 14.20 -2.44
N PRO A 150 -16.13 15.48 -2.22
CA PRO A 150 -15.86 16.54 -3.18
C PRO A 150 -14.36 16.61 -3.52
N THR A 151 -14.03 16.73 -4.80
CA THR A 151 -12.63 16.83 -5.28
C THR A 151 -11.88 17.97 -4.60
N GLN A 152 -12.56 19.09 -4.35
CA GLN A 152 -12.02 20.26 -3.65
C GLN A 152 -11.53 19.94 -2.21
N ASN A 153 -12.08 18.91 -1.55
CA ASN A 153 -11.63 18.51 -0.22
C ASN A 153 -10.22 17.92 -0.24
N LYS A 154 -9.80 17.28 -1.34
CA LYS A 154 -8.42 16.81 -1.52
C LYS A 154 -7.47 17.99 -1.47
N ASP A 155 -7.75 19.01 -2.27
CA ASP A 155 -6.85 20.16 -2.41
C ASP A 155 -6.77 20.96 -1.10
N ILE A 156 -7.91 21.15 -0.42
CA ILE A 156 -7.96 21.77 0.92
C ILE A 156 -7.10 21.00 1.93
N PHE A 157 -7.17 19.68 1.93
CA PHE A 157 -6.41 18.84 2.85
C PHE A 157 -4.92 18.82 2.52
N MET A 158 -4.55 18.82 1.23
CA MET A 158 -3.15 18.90 0.81
C MET A 158 -2.53 20.25 1.17
N ASP A 159 -3.21 21.37 0.93
CA ASP A 159 -2.73 22.69 1.35
C ASP A 159 -2.54 22.77 2.87
N TYR A 160 -3.43 22.13 3.64
CA TYR A 160 -3.27 22.00 5.09
C TYR A 160 -2.02 21.20 5.48
N LEU A 161 -1.76 20.07 4.81
CA LEU A 161 -0.54 19.26 5.03
C LEU A 161 0.75 20.02 4.67
N TYR A 162 0.70 20.88 3.65
CA TYR A 162 1.82 21.74 3.25
C TYR A 162 1.98 23.00 4.13
N ASN A 163 1.31 23.05 5.28
CA ASN A 163 1.36 24.16 6.23
C ASN A 163 0.93 25.52 5.64
N VAL A 164 0.04 25.53 4.63
CA VAL A 164 -0.56 26.77 4.14
C VAL A 164 -1.46 27.37 5.24
N PRO A 165 -1.37 28.67 5.55
CA PRO A 165 -2.21 29.28 6.57
C PRO A 165 -3.71 29.09 6.28
N LEU A 166 -4.49 28.74 7.30
CA LEU A 166 -5.94 28.48 7.16
C LEU A 166 -6.72 29.67 6.58
N VAL A 167 -6.23 30.90 6.79
CA VAL A 167 -6.80 32.13 6.21
C VAL A 167 -6.65 32.12 4.70
N ASP A 168 -5.47 31.76 4.21
CA ASP A 168 -5.14 31.73 2.78
C ASP A 168 -5.87 30.59 2.08
N ILE A 169 -5.99 29.41 2.72
CA ILE A 169 -6.80 28.28 2.21
C ILE A 169 -8.27 28.73 2.08
N ARG A 170 -8.81 29.39 3.11
CA ARG A 170 -10.20 29.88 3.10
C ARG A 170 -10.45 30.83 1.93
N GLU A 171 -9.52 31.74 1.68
CA GLU A 171 -9.61 32.73 0.60
C GLU A 171 -9.43 32.09 -0.77
N LYS A 172 -8.44 31.21 -0.93
CA LYS A 172 -8.17 30.45 -2.16
C LYS A 172 -9.37 29.64 -2.62
N TYR A 173 -10.06 28.97 -1.70
CA TYR A 173 -11.20 28.10 -2.00
C TYR A 173 -12.57 28.77 -1.81
N GLN A 174 -12.61 30.04 -1.41
CA GLN A 174 -13.84 30.81 -1.16
C GLN A 174 -14.85 30.08 -0.24
N ILE A 175 -14.36 29.46 0.82
CA ILE A 175 -15.19 28.70 1.78
C ILE A 175 -15.31 29.44 3.12
N SER A 176 -16.35 29.15 3.90
CA SER A 176 -16.47 29.72 5.25
C SER A 176 -15.49 29.06 6.22
N ARG A 177 -15.10 29.77 7.28
CA ARG A 177 -14.25 29.22 8.36
C ARG A 177 -14.84 27.95 8.96
N HIS A 178 -16.17 27.93 9.13
CA HIS A 178 -16.89 26.75 9.63
C HIS A 178 -16.78 25.57 8.66
N LYS A 179 -16.98 25.82 7.36
CA LYS A 179 -16.90 24.77 6.33
C LYS A 179 -15.49 24.21 6.19
N LEU A 180 -14.45 25.05 6.22
CA LEU A 180 -13.05 24.63 6.23
C LEU A 180 -12.76 23.71 7.43
N LYS A 181 -13.13 24.15 8.64
CA LYS A 181 -12.95 23.37 9.86
C LYS A 181 -13.66 22.02 9.77
N GLN A 182 -14.93 22.02 9.37
CA GLN A 182 -15.71 20.79 9.22
C GLN A 182 -15.13 19.82 8.18
N THR A 183 -14.64 20.33 7.05
CA THR A 183 -13.96 19.52 6.02
C THR A 183 -12.70 18.86 6.58
N LEU A 184 -11.85 19.61 7.28
CA LEU A 184 -10.60 19.09 7.85
C LEU A 184 -10.88 18.10 8.98
N GLU A 185 -11.75 18.44 9.94
CA GLU A 185 -12.13 17.54 11.05
C GLU A 185 -12.71 16.24 10.55
N LYS A 186 -13.61 16.29 9.56
CA LYS A 186 -14.18 15.09 8.95
C LYS A 186 -13.11 14.26 8.25
N THR A 187 -12.26 14.91 7.46
CA THR A 187 -11.21 14.21 6.70
C THR A 187 -10.18 13.54 7.62
N ILE A 188 -9.75 14.24 8.68
CA ILE A 188 -8.83 13.69 9.67
C ILE A 188 -9.49 12.52 10.40
N ALA A 189 -10.73 12.68 10.89
CA ALA A 189 -11.44 11.62 11.60
C ALA A 189 -11.70 10.38 10.72
N ASP A 190 -12.03 10.59 9.44
CA ASP A 190 -12.24 9.49 8.49
C ASP A 190 -10.90 8.76 8.20
N LEU A 191 -9.79 9.48 8.06
CA LEU A 191 -8.46 8.89 7.88
C LEU A 191 -7.95 8.15 9.14
N GLU A 192 -8.17 8.71 10.34
CA GLU A 192 -7.82 8.07 11.61
C GLU A 192 -8.53 6.71 11.76
N ARG A 193 -9.79 6.61 11.33
CA ARG A 193 -10.56 5.35 11.33
C ARG A 193 -10.06 4.32 10.31
N ILE A 194 -9.41 4.74 9.24
CA ILE A 194 -8.88 3.83 8.22
C ILE A 194 -7.52 3.27 8.66
N ILE A 195 -6.75 4.05 9.42
CA ILE A 195 -5.40 3.70 9.89
C ILE A 195 -5.44 2.85 11.18
N THR A 196 -6.47 3.03 12.02
CA THR A 196 -6.65 2.33 13.31
C THR A 196 -7.43 1.03 13.14
#